data_AF-A0A7C3GHC0-F1
#
_entry.id   AF-A0A7C3GHC0-F1
#
_cell.length_a   1.000
_cell.length_b   1.000
_cell.length_c   1.000
_cell.angle_alpha   90.00
_cell.angle_beta   90.00
_cell.angle_gamma   90.00
#
_symmetry.space_group_name_H-M   'P 1'
#
loop_
_entity.id
_entity.type
_entity.pdbx_description
1 polymer ?
#
loop_
_entity_poly.entity_id
_entity_poly.type
_entity_poly.pdbx_seq_one_letter_code
_entity_poly.pdbx_strand_id
1 'polypeptide(L)'
;MRKTYGNTWWGKQWLNSLNNIDYSNRLPRGRTYANKGLARNIEINKNVITAEVQGSRRKPYDVFFSIPKFSATEKAKIIGLITDNPFFLSKLLNRELPPNLNRLCEENEIHIFPHDWGDLEGNCSCPDWAIPCKHMASVLYLVANEIDKNPFLVFQLHDFDLFKGLEGVGYSANEQTGVSIFSIDDLHRPFSFEKDKKEWDEALYQTLDFSIIPDCRDSLLTILSEQPVFYNAGKFKMILEKVYAKVAREVSKNTFSKNKKTTSPPDEALAKTMDEVEEIEILLDAELDYTTTTLRNIKGKSILNFDKEEEFIHWLEQLPIEKLTQFSPALRGLFLTFLFSKKIIQQSAYHAQLLRVGAKRFKVRWIAANLNEEVKNAFDKVHTLTPDDLIFYKKGSDILEPVPQDRFMALVSFFLNHFVHTYHNLNYNLTNHSAVNLFFNGSVERFVDFENKEYPGAIQLWLNRFFISEKEFVPVLMVDDQEEEGMFQVKIAVEDKSKPLQAPIELDHLLEDNKFSSVRLE
;
A
#
# COMPACT_ATOMS: atom_id res chain seq x y z
N MET A 1 -20.78 -8.89 1.97
CA MET A 1 -20.75 -8.34 0.60
C MET A 1 -20.56 -9.49 -0.39
N ARG A 2 -21.07 -9.39 -1.63
CA ARG A 2 -20.94 -10.46 -2.63
C ARG A 2 -19.57 -10.34 -3.33
N LYS A 3 -18.73 -11.37 -3.22
CA LYS A 3 -17.43 -11.42 -3.91
C LYS A 3 -17.58 -11.62 -5.43
N THR A 4 -16.70 -11.00 -6.20
CA THR A 4 -16.51 -11.20 -7.65
C THR A 4 -15.20 -11.92 -7.92
N TYR A 5 -15.15 -12.70 -9.01
CA TYR A 5 -13.99 -13.52 -9.40
C TYR A 5 -13.74 -13.31 -10.89
N GLY A 6 -12.49 -13.46 -11.33
CA GLY A 6 -12.11 -13.13 -12.70
C GLY A 6 -12.22 -11.62 -12.96
N ASN A 7 -11.72 -10.84 -12.01
CA ASN A 7 -11.73 -9.37 -12.07
C ASN A 7 -10.66 -8.81 -13.02
N THR A 8 -9.71 -9.65 -13.43
CA THR A 8 -8.67 -9.37 -14.41
C THR A 8 -8.96 -10.12 -15.72
N TRP A 9 -8.32 -9.74 -16.83
CA TRP A 9 -8.52 -10.47 -18.08
C TRP A 9 -8.03 -11.91 -17.97
N TRP A 10 -6.91 -12.17 -17.28
CA TRP A 10 -6.34 -13.50 -17.10
C TRP A 10 -7.17 -14.36 -16.15
N GLY A 11 -7.67 -13.81 -15.04
CA GLY A 11 -8.62 -14.51 -14.18
C GLY A 11 -9.95 -14.79 -14.88
N LYS A 12 -10.39 -13.89 -15.77
CA LYS A 12 -11.55 -14.13 -16.64
C LYS A 12 -11.27 -15.25 -17.65
N GLN A 13 -10.07 -15.30 -18.25
CA GLN A 13 -9.72 -16.40 -19.16
C GLN A 13 -9.66 -17.74 -18.46
N TRP A 14 -9.10 -17.80 -17.24
CA TRP A 14 -9.18 -18.98 -16.39
C TRP A 14 -10.62 -19.43 -16.11
N LEU A 15 -11.56 -18.50 -15.92
CA LEU A 15 -12.97 -18.87 -15.75
C LEU A 15 -13.65 -19.22 -17.08
N ASN A 16 -13.18 -18.67 -18.20
CA ASN A 16 -13.71 -18.98 -19.53
C ASN A 16 -13.40 -20.41 -19.97
N SER A 17 -12.27 -20.97 -19.54
CA SER A 17 -11.99 -22.40 -19.74
C SER A 17 -13.03 -23.31 -19.09
N LEU A 18 -13.84 -22.77 -18.16
CA LEU A 18 -14.93 -23.48 -17.48
C LEU A 18 -16.30 -23.25 -18.13
N ASN A 19 -16.42 -22.33 -19.11
CA ASN A 19 -17.72 -21.84 -19.60
C ASN A 19 -18.34 -22.70 -20.70
N ASN A 20 -17.60 -23.62 -21.33
CA ASN A 20 -18.10 -24.53 -22.36
C ASN A 20 -18.74 -25.81 -21.78
N ILE A 21 -19.20 -25.75 -20.53
CA ILE A 21 -19.74 -26.91 -19.81
C ILE A 21 -21.27 -26.77 -19.76
N ASP A 22 -21.97 -27.77 -20.29
CA ASP A 22 -23.42 -27.81 -20.54
C ASP A 22 -24.31 -27.86 -19.28
N TYR A 23 -23.85 -27.31 -18.16
CA TYR A 23 -24.55 -27.35 -16.87
C TYR A 23 -24.69 -25.95 -16.23
N SER A 24 -25.54 -25.13 -16.86
CA SER A 24 -25.84 -23.74 -16.51
C SER A 24 -26.16 -23.46 -15.02
N ASN A 25 -26.65 -24.45 -14.26
CA ASN A 25 -26.99 -24.30 -12.84
C ASN A 25 -25.87 -24.65 -11.84
N ARG A 26 -24.75 -25.24 -12.28
CA ARG A 26 -23.69 -25.74 -11.37
C ARG A 26 -22.65 -24.68 -11.03
N LEU A 27 -22.21 -23.88 -12.00
CA LEU A 27 -21.26 -22.78 -11.78
C LEU A 27 -21.79 -21.73 -10.80
N PRO A 28 -23.05 -21.24 -10.90
CA PRO A 28 -23.60 -20.29 -9.92
C PRO A 28 -23.66 -20.86 -8.49
N ARG A 29 -23.92 -22.17 -8.35
CA ARG A 29 -23.90 -22.86 -7.05
C ARG A 29 -22.48 -22.99 -6.51
N GLY A 30 -21.50 -23.32 -7.36
CA GLY A 30 -20.09 -23.34 -6.98
C GLY A 30 -19.59 -21.98 -6.49
N ARG A 31 -19.94 -20.91 -7.20
CA ARG A 31 -19.67 -19.53 -6.77
C ARG A 31 -20.30 -19.23 -5.41
N THR A 32 -21.51 -19.73 -5.15
CA THR A 32 -22.17 -19.58 -3.85
C THR A 32 -21.41 -20.30 -2.74
N TYR A 33 -20.86 -21.49 -3.02
CA TYR A 33 -20.04 -22.24 -2.06
C TYR A 33 -18.72 -21.51 -1.75
N ALA A 34 -18.05 -20.98 -2.77
CA ALA A 34 -16.86 -20.16 -2.61
C ALA A 34 -17.14 -18.93 -1.73
N ASN A 35 -18.23 -18.20 -2.03
CA ASN A 35 -18.64 -17.03 -1.25
C ASN A 35 -18.99 -17.33 0.21
N LYS A 36 -19.41 -18.55 0.53
CA LYS A 36 -19.74 -18.99 1.89
C LYS A 36 -18.54 -19.54 2.66
N GLY A 37 -17.35 -19.59 2.06
CA GLY A 37 -16.16 -20.16 2.70
C GLY A 37 -16.27 -21.67 2.94
N LEU A 38 -17.01 -22.39 2.08
CA LEU A 38 -17.20 -23.84 2.25
C LEU A 38 -16.04 -24.66 1.70
N ALA A 39 -15.21 -24.09 0.84
CA ALA A 39 -13.97 -24.71 0.37
C ALA A 39 -12.80 -24.24 1.26
N ARG A 40 -11.99 -25.19 1.72
CA ARG A 40 -10.89 -25.00 2.66
C ARG A 40 -9.73 -25.95 2.33
N ASN A 41 -8.61 -25.80 3.04
CA ASN A 41 -7.41 -26.63 2.85
C ASN A 41 -7.00 -26.71 1.36
N ILE A 42 -7.09 -25.57 0.67
CA ILE A 42 -6.72 -25.49 -0.74
C ILE A 42 -5.21 -25.40 -0.82
N GLU A 43 -4.62 -26.38 -1.46
CA GLU A 43 -3.17 -26.48 -1.66
C GLU A 43 -2.88 -26.60 -3.16
N ILE A 44 -1.85 -25.88 -3.60
CA ILE A 44 -1.35 -25.95 -4.97
C ILE A 44 0.08 -26.45 -4.88
N ASN A 45 0.30 -27.65 -5.39
CA ASN A 45 1.61 -28.27 -5.44
C ASN A 45 1.95 -28.59 -6.89
N LYS A 46 2.84 -27.78 -7.47
CA LYS A 46 3.16 -27.81 -8.91
C LYS A 46 1.87 -27.67 -9.74
N ASN A 47 1.57 -28.68 -10.56
CA ASN A 47 0.43 -28.73 -11.44
C ASN A 47 -0.83 -29.36 -10.82
N VAL A 48 -0.81 -29.65 -9.52
CA VAL A 48 -1.91 -30.31 -8.81
C VAL A 48 -2.55 -29.35 -7.81
N ILE A 49 -3.89 -29.30 -7.80
CA ILE A 49 -4.69 -28.55 -6.84
C ILE A 49 -5.51 -29.54 -6.02
N THR A 50 -5.40 -29.48 -4.69
CA THR A 50 -6.22 -30.26 -3.76
C THR A 50 -7.01 -29.35 -2.85
N ALA A 51 -8.21 -29.76 -2.46
CA ALA A 51 -9.05 -29.01 -1.53
C ALA A 51 -10.07 -29.90 -0.81
N GLU A 52 -10.56 -29.40 0.32
CA GLU A 52 -11.74 -29.93 1.00
C GLU A 52 -12.93 -28.99 0.82
N VAL A 53 -14.10 -29.52 0.47
CA VAL A 53 -15.31 -28.71 0.32
C VAL A 53 -16.46 -29.25 1.16
N GLN A 54 -16.92 -28.45 2.10
CA GLN A 54 -18.05 -28.77 2.96
C GLN A 54 -19.35 -28.82 2.13
N GLY A 55 -19.94 -30.01 2.09
CA GLY A 55 -21.24 -30.25 1.45
C GLY A 55 -22.35 -30.53 2.47
N SER A 56 -23.29 -31.40 2.09
CA SER A 56 -24.37 -31.85 2.99
C SER A 56 -23.95 -32.92 4.00
N ARG A 57 -22.83 -33.61 3.77
CA ARG A 57 -22.31 -34.64 4.68
C ARG A 57 -21.46 -34.04 5.79
N ARG A 58 -21.33 -34.75 6.91
CA ARG A 58 -20.49 -34.34 8.05
C ARG A 58 -19.01 -34.24 7.68
N LYS A 59 -18.49 -35.17 6.87
CA LYS A 59 -17.13 -35.10 6.33
C LYS A 59 -17.15 -34.28 5.02
N PRO A 60 -16.26 -33.29 4.84
CA PRO A 60 -16.08 -32.58 3.58
C PRO A 60 -15.75 -33.54 2.43
N TYR A 61 -16.05 -33.10 1.21
CA TYR A 61 -15.65 -33.80 0.00
C TYR A 61 -14.24 -33.39 -0.41
N ASP A 62 -13.46 -34.36 -0.84
CA ASP A 62 -12.13 -34.17 -1.38
C ASP A 62 -12.26 -33.78 -2.85
N VAL A 63 -11.57 -32.72 -3.25
CA VAL A 63 -11.53 -32.20 -4.61
C VAL A 63 -10.08 -32.21 -5.10
N PHE A 64 -9.88 -32.64 -6.33
CA PHE A 64 -8.59 -32.76 -6.98
C PHE A 64 -8.65 -32.20 -8.41
N PHE A 65 -7.60 -31.51 -8.83
CA PHE A 65 -7.33 -31.13 -10.21
C PHE A 65 -5.87 -31.38 -10.56
N SER A 66 -5.60 -31.75 -11.81
CA SER A 66 -4.28 -31.77 -12.41
C SER A 66 -4.34 -31.04 -13.75
N ILE A 67 -3.40 -30.11 -13.94
CA ILE A 67 -3.22 -29.33 -15.17
C ILE A 67 -2.04 -29.95 -15.96
N PRO A 68 -2.11 -30.04 -17.30
CA PRO A 68 -1.00 -30.51 -18.12
C PRO A 68 0.28 -29.70 -17.88
N LYS A 69 1.44 -30.36 -17.86
CA LYS A 69 2.72 -29.67 -17.64
C LYS A 69 3.26 -29.09 -18.94
N PHE A 70 3.98 -27.97 -18.85
CA PHE A 70 4.82 -27.55 -19.96
C PHE A 70 6.05 -28.46 -20.09
N SER A 71 6.30 -28.88 -21.32
CA SER A 71 7.55 -29.50 -21.76
C SER A 71 8.72 -28.52 -21.62
N ALA A 72 9.95 -29.06 -21.66
CA ALA A 72 11.16 -28.23 -21.60
C ALA A 72 11.26 -27.24 -22.77
N THR A 73 10.79 -27.64 -23.95
CA THR A 73 10.77 -26.82 -25.17
C THR A 73 9.79 -25.64 -25.04
N GLU A 74 8.59 -25.89 -24.50
CA GLU A 74 7.61 -24.82 -24.26
C GLU A 74 8.12 -23.82 -23.23
N LYS A 75 8.70 -24.31 -22.12
CA LYS A 75 9.31 -23.44 -21.09
C LYS A 75 10.39 -22.53 -21.67
N ALA A 76 11.31 -23.10 -22.45
CA ALA A 76 12.37 -22.31 -23.11
C ALA A 76 11.81 -21.27 -24.09
N LYS A 77 10.76 -21.63 -24.82
CA LYS A 77 10.10 -20.71 -25.77
C LYS A 77 9.38 -19.56 -25.06
N ILE A 78 8.67 -19.84 -23.97
CA ILE A 78 8.02 -18.80 -23.13
C ILE A 78 9.07 -17.82 -22.60
N ILE A 79 10.21 -18.32 -22.09
CA ILE A 79 11.31 -17.46 -21.64
C ILE A 79 11.80 -16.58 -22.78
N GLY A 80 12.10 -17.15 -23.95
CA GLY A 80 12.51 -16.39 -25.13
C GLY A 80 11.54 -15.26 -25.48
N LEU A 81 10.23 -15.57 -25.55
CA LEU A 81 9.20 -14.56 -25.85
C LEU A 81 9.19 -13.39 -24.83
N ILE A 82 9.44 -13.66 -23.56
CA ILE A 82 9.48 -12.64 -22.51
C ILE A 82 10.78 -11.83 -22.57
N THR A 83 11.91 -12.49 -22.80
CA THR A 83 13.22 -11.82 -22.85
C THR A 83 13.40 -10.99 -24.12
N ASP A 84 12.78 -11.41 -25.22
CA ASP A 84 12.80 -10.67 -26.49
C ASP A 84 11.97 -9.38 -26.44
N ASN A 85 11.13 -9.20 -25.42
CA ASN A 85 10.30 -8.01 -25.27
C ASN A 85 10.28 -7.48 -23.81
N PRO A 86 11.08 -6.45 -23.49
CA PRO A 86 11.14 -5.83 -22.16
C PRO A 86 9.78 -5.39 -21.59
N PHE A 87 8.80 -5.06 -22.45
CA PHE A 87 7.45 -4.72 -22.02
C PHE A 87 6.75 -5.88 -21.30
N PHE A 88 6.94 -7.13 -21.76
CA PHE A 88 6.34 -8.29 -21.11
C PHE A 88 6.92 -8.53 -19.73
N LEU A 89 8.25 -8.44 -19.60
CA LEU A 89 8.91 -8.57 -18.32
C LEU A 89 8.43 -7.50 -17.32
N SER A 90 8.41 -6.23 -17.73
CA SER A 90 7.94 -5.11 -16.89
C SER A 90 6.49 -5.33 -16.39
N LYS A 91 5.60 -5.77 -17.28
CA LYS A 91 4.21 -6.10 -16.91
C LYS A 91 4.13 -7.27 -15.92
N LEU A 92 4.88 -8.33 -16.16
CA LEU A 92 4.93 -9.49 -15.28
C LEU A 92 5.49 -9.11 -13.89
N LEU A 93 6.53 -8.28 -13.81
CA LEU A 93 7.06 -7.77 -12.54
C LEU A 93 6.00 -6.98 -11.74
N ASN A 94 5.08 -6.31 -12.44
CA ASN A 94 3.91 -5.65 -11.85
C ASN A 94 2.72 -6.59 -11.59
N ARG A 95 2.92 -7.91 -11.69
CA ARG A 95 1.88 -8.95 -11.57
C ARG A 95 0.72 -8.74 -12.54
N GLU A 96 1.02 -8.26 -13.75
CA GLU A 96 0.08 -8.15 -14.85
C GLU A 96 0.45 -9.14 -15.95
N LEU A 97 -0.45 -10.03 -16.35
CA LEU A 97 -0.23 -10.88 -17.53
C LEU A 97 -0.49 -10.05 -18.80
N PRO A 98 0.45 -9.93 -19.74
CA PRO A 98 0.19 -9.22 -21.00
C PRO A 98 -0.72 -10.06 -21.93
N PRO A 99 -1.85 -9.52 -22.45
CA PRO A 99 -2.68 -10.24 -23.42
C PRO A 99 -1.91 -10.67 -24.68
N ASN A 100 -0.97 -9.84 -25.11
CA ASN A 100 -0.14 -10.13 -26.28
C ASN A 100 0.83 -11.29 -26.04
N LEU A 101 1.34 -11.47 -24.80
CA LEU A 101 2.17 -12.63 -24.47
C LEU A 101 1.36 -13.93 -24.61
N ASN A 102 0.12 -13.94 -24.11
CA ASN A 102 -0.76 -15.10 -24.28
C ASN A 102 -1.03 -15.43 -25.75
N ARG A 103 -1.30 -14.40 -26.58
CA ARG A 103 -1.50 -14.59 -28.03
C ARG A 103 -0.25 -15.19 -28.70
N LEU A 104 0.94 -14.67 -28.38
CA LEU A 104 2.19 -15.19 -28.93
C LEU A 104 2.44 -16.64 -28.49
N CYS A 105 2.10 -16.99 -27.25
CA CYS A 105 2.15 -18.38 -26.81
C CYS A 105 1.18 -19.26 -27.62
N GLU A 106 -0.08 -18.82 -27.81
CA GLU A 106 -1.07 -19.55 -28.63
C GLU A 106 -0.61 -19.74 -30.09
N GLU A 107 0.00 -18.73 -30.70
CA GLU A 107 0.59 -18.82 -32.05
C GLU A 107 1.74 -19.83 -32.15
N ASN A 108 2.36 -20.18 -31.02
CA ASN A 108 3.39 -21.20 -30.91
C ASN A 108 2.86 -22.52 -30.33
N GLU A 109 1.53 -22.72 -30.34
CA GLU A 109 0.84 -23.91 -29.80
C GLU A 109 1.08 -24.13 -28.29
N ILE A 110 1.38 -23.06 -27.55
CA ILE A 110 1.59 -23.07 -26.11
C ILE A 110 0.37 -22.48 -25.40
N HIS A 111 -0.31 -23.29 -24.61
CA HIS A 111 -1.55 -22.90 -23.95
C HIS A 111 -1.32 -22.56 -22.48
N ILE A 112 -1.32 -21.26 -22.15
CA ILE A 112 -1.19 -20.76 -20.77
C ILE A 112 -2.42 -21.08 -19.92
N PHE A 113 -3.58 -21.13 -20.57
CA PHE A 113 -4.85 -21.48 -19.94
C PHE A 113 -5.39 -22.74 -20.62
N PRO A 114 -6.10 -23.60 -19.88
CA PRO A 114 -6.92 -24.65 -20.49
C PRO A 114 -7.94 -24.02 -21.46
N HIS A 115 -8.25 -24.66 -22.60
CA HIS A 115 -9.30 -24.16 -23.50
C HIS A 115 -10.68 -24.57 -23.02
N ASP A 116 -10.78 -25.81 -22.56
CA ASP A 116 -12.00 -26.37 -22.04
C ASP A 116 -11.72 -27.30 -20.85
N TRP A 117 -12.79 -27.90 -20.34
CA TRP A 117 -12.70 -28.80 -19.21
C TRP A 117 -11.91 -30.07 -19.49
N GLY A 118 -11.95 -30.58 -20.71
CA GLY A 118 -11.26 -31.80 -21.13
C GLY A 118 -9.74 -31.70 -21.01
N ASP A 119 -9.20 -30.49 -21.01
CA ASP A 119 -7.78 -30.21 -20.76
C ASP A 119 -7.40 -30.38 -19.27
N LEU A 120 -8.39 -30.49 -18.37
CA LEU A 120 -8.21 -30.62 -16.92
C LEU A 120 -8.58 -32.01 -16.44
N GLU A 121 -7.67 -32.68 -15.74
CA GLU A 121 -8.00 -33.91 -15.01
C GLU A 121 -8.56 -33.54 -13.64
N GLY A 122 -9.86 -33.69 -13.42
CA GLY A 122 -10.51 -33.30 -12.16
C GLY A 122 -11.37 -34.42 -11.56
N ASN A 123 -11.36 -34.53 -10.23
CA ASN A 123 -12.22 -35.46 -9.48
C ASN A 123 -12.78 -34.82 -8.20
N CYS A 124 -13.95 -35.28 -7.76
CA CYS A 124 -14.53 -34.93 -6.47
C CYS A 124 -15.17 -36.16 -5.82
N SER A 125 -14.93 -36.40 -4.53
CA SER A 125 -15.51 -37.54 -3.80
C SER A 125 -17.02 -37.41 -3.50
N CYS A 126 -17.70 -36.43 -4.11
CA CYS A 126 -19.14 -36.23 -3.96
C CYS A 126 -19.95 -37.19 -4.85
N PRO A 127 -21.19 -37.54 -4.47
CA PRO A 127 -22.03 -38.45 -5.26
C PRO A 127 -22.63 -37.79 -6.52
N ASP A 128 -22.23 -36.56 -6.87
CA ASP A 128 -22.67 -35.86 -8.07
C ASP A 128 -21.79 -36.31 -9.24
N TRP A 129 -22.38 -36.96 -10.23
CA TRP A 129 -21.68 -37.46 -11.42
C TRP A 129 -21.36 -36.34 -12.44
N ALA A 130 -21.93 -35.15 -12.26
CA ALA A 130 -21.67 -34.00 -13.11
C ALA A 130 -20.23 -33.51 -12.90
N ILE A 131 -19.55 -33.20 -14.00
CA ILE A 131 -18.17 -32.71 -14.00
C ILE A 131 -18.15 -31.37 -14.77
N PRO A 132 -17.73 -30.26 -14.13
CA PRO A 132 -17.53 -30.05 -12.70
C PRO A 132 -18.83 -30.14 -11.91
N CYS A 133 -18.75 -30.75 -10.73
CA CYS A 133 -19.77 -30.57 -9.71
C CYS A 133 -19.63 -29.17 -9.07
N LYS A 134 -20.62 -28.76 -8.27
CA LYS A 134 -20.57 -27.47 -7.55
C LYS A 134 -19.36 -27.33 -6.61
N HIS A 135 -18.82 -28.43 -6.07
CA HIS A 135 -17.66 -28.39 -5.18
C HIS A 135 -16.39 -28.08 -5.97
N MET A 136 -16.21 -28.71 -7.14
CA MET A 136 -15.10 -28.42 -8.05
C MET A 136 -15.16 -26.96 -8.53
N ALA A 137 -16.34 -26.52 -8.98
CA ALA A 137 -16.55 -25.13 -9.38
C ALA A 137 -16.20 -24.14 -8.25
N SER A 138 -16.51 -24.46 -6.99
CA SER A 138 -16.14 -23.63 -5.84
C SER A 138 -14.62 -23.44 -5.72
N VAL A 139 -13.84 -24.50 -5.88
CA VAL A 139 -12.36 -24.44 -5.81
C VAL A 139 -11.82 -23.62 -6.97
N LEU A 140 -12.34 -23.83 -8.19
CA LEU A 140 -11.88 -23.12 -9.38
C LEU A 140 -12.14 -21.61 -9.31
N TYR A 141 -13.25 -21.17 -8.70
CA TYR A 141 -13.47 -19.74 -8.43
C TYR A 141 -12.45 -19.16 -7.44
N LEU A 142 -12.06 -19.93 -6.42
CA LEU A 142 -11.04 -19.49 -5.46
C LEU A 142 -9.65 -19.48 -6.09
N VAL A 143 -9.33 -20.43 -6.97
CA VAL A 143 -8.09 -20.42 -7.76
C VAL A 143 -8.09 -19.22 -8.72
N ALA A 144 -9.22 -18.90 -9.36
CA ALA A 144 -9.37 -17.69 -10.18
C ALA A 144 -9.09 -16.41 -9.37
N ASN A 145 -9.52 -16.37 -8.11
CA ASN A 145 -9.25 -15.26 -7.19
C ASN A 145 -7.76 -15.08 -6.90
N GLU A 146 -7.01 -16.18 -6.78
CA GLU A 146 -5.56 -16.12 -6.59
C GLU A 146 -4.83 -15.76 -7.88
N ILE A 147 -5.27 -16.31 -9.01
CA ILE A 147 -4.79 -15.95 -10.34
C ILE A 147 -4.99 -14.44 -10.59
N ASP A 148 -6.15 -13.87 -10.23
CA ASP A 148 -6.42 -12.42 -10.32
C ASP A 148 -5.34 -11.60 -9.60
N LYS A 149 -4.85 -12.05 -8.43
CA LYS A 149 -3.86 -11.32 -7.62
C LYS A 149 -2.42 -11.60 -8.02
N ASN A 150 -2.17 -12.77 -8.57
CA ASN A 150 -0.85 -13.25 -8.94
C ASN A 150 -0.96 -14.10 -10.22
N PRO A 151 -0.76 -13.52 -11.42
CA PRO A 151 -0.86 -14.26 -12.67
C PRO A 151 0.23 -15.30 -12.82
N PHE A 152 1.35 -15.22 -12.09
CA PHE A 152 2.40 -16.25 -12.17
C PHE A 152 1.90 -17.64 -11.78
N LEU A 153 0.81 -17.70 -11.02
CA LEU A 153 0.16 -18.95 -10.66
C LEU A 153 -0.25 -19.77 -11.89
N VAL A 154 -0.58 -19.13 -13.03
CA VAL A 154 -0.94 -19.88 -14.25
C VAL A 154 0.24 -20.70 -14.76
N PHE A 155 1.46 -20.15 -14.75
CA PHE A 155 2.68 -20.88 -15.15
C PHE A 155 3.04 -21.95 -14.10
N GLN A 156 2.88 -21.64 -12.82
CA GLN A 156 3.13 -22.60 -11.74
C GLN A 156 2.23 -23.83 -11.86
N LEU A 157 0.95 -23.63 -12.25
CA LEU A 157 0.01 -24.72 -12.53
C LEU A 157 0.44 -25.60 -13.71
N HIS A 158 1.34 -25.16 -14.57
CA HIS A 158 1.98 -25.98 -15.60
C HIS A 158 3.34 -26.55 -15.16
N ASP A 159 3.62 -26.60 -13.85
CA ASP A 159 4.91 -27.00 -13.27
C ASP A 159 6.08 -26.16 -13.80
N PHE A 160 5.83 -24.85 -13.95
CA PHE A 160 6.81 -23.89 -14.44
C PHE A 160 6.97 -22.69 -13.50
N ASP A 161 8.12 -22.64 -12.84
CA ASP A 161 8.57 -21.46 -12.11
C ASP A 161 9.20 -20.47 -13.11
N LEU A 162 8.40 -19.49 -13.53
CA LEU A 162 8.78 -18.52 -14.54
C LEU A 162 9.97 -17.64 -14.10
N PHE A 163 10.01 -17.23 -12.83
CA PHE A 163 11.09 -16.38 -12.32
C PHE A 163 12.42 -17.13 -12.31
N LYS A 164 12.43 -18.36 -11.82
CA LYS A 164 13.63 -19.21 -11.87
C LYS A 164 14.10 -19.46 -13.31
N GLY A 165 13.16 -19.54 -14.25
CA GLY A 165 13.47 -19.61 -15.68
C GLY A 165 14.14 -18.35 -16.22
N LEU A 166 13.67 -17.16 -15.81
CA LEU A 166 14.23 -15.86 -16.19
C LEU A 166 15.62 -15.61 -15.57
N GLU A 167 15.83 -16.04 -14.32
CA GLU A 167 17.14 -16.02 -13.66
C GLU A 167 18.19 -16.83 -14.43
N GLY A 168 17.80 -18.00 -14.95
CA GLY A 168 18.68 -18.86 -15.73
C GLY A 168 19.20 -18.23 -17.04
N VAL A 169 18.59 -17.15 -17.52
CA VAL A 169 19.00 -16.42 -18.73
C VAL A 169 19.55 -15.02 -18.44
N GLY A 170 19.94 -14.74 -17.19
CA GLY A 170 20.68 -13.53 -16.82
C GLY A 170 19.84 -12.37 -16.30
N TYR A 171 18.52 -12.53 -16.18
CA TYR A 171 17.71 -11.57 -15.43
C TYR A 171 17.82 -11.89 -13.95
N SER A 172 18.73 -11.18 -13.27
CA SER A 172 18.84 -11.28 -11.81
C SER A 172 17.59 -10.65 -11.19
N ALA A 173 16.54 -11.45 -11.03
CA ALA A 173 15.54 -11.14 -10.02
C ALA A 173 16.29 -11.26 -8.69
N ASN A 174 16.69 -10.14 -8.09
CA ASN A 174 17.31 -10.11 -6.77
C ASN A 174 16.40 -10.81 -5.76
N GLU A 175 16.50 -12.13 -5.57
CA GLU A 175 15.85 -12.99 -4.56
C GLU A 175 14.40 -12.61 -4.11
N GLN A 176 13.64 -11.92 -4.96
CA GLN A 176 12.35 -11.35 -4.63
C GLN A 176 11.31 -11.89 -5.61
N THR A 177 10.94 -13.15 -5.40
CA THR A 177 9.70 -13.73 -5.94
C THR A 177 8.44 -12.99 -5.44
N GLY A 178 8.59 -12.02 -4.55
CA GLY A 178 7.54 -11.19 -3.98
C GLY A 178 7.81 -9.70 -4.14
N VAL A 179 6.74 -8.91 -4.20
CA VAL A 179 6.80 -7.45 -4.20
C VAL A 179 7.51 -6.98 -2.92
N SER A 180 8.57 -6.17 -3.05
CA SER A 180 9.28 -5.61 -1.89
C SER A 180 8.36 -4.70 -1.09
N ILE A 181 8.24 -4.96 0.21
CA ILE A 181 7.46 -4.16 1.16
C ILE A 181 8.43 -3.69 2.24
N PHE A 182 8.43 -2.37 2.48
CA PHE A 182 9.32 -1.72 3.44
C PHE A 182 9.15 -2.32 4.84
N SER A 183 10.25 -2.68 5.50
CA SER A 183 10.21 -3.22 6.85
C SER A 183 10.13 -2.08 7.85
N ILE A 184 9.39 -2.26 8.95
CA ILE A 184 9.41 -1.28 10.04
C ILE A 184 10.83 -1.16 10.65
N ASP A 185 11.60 -2.25 10.64
CA ASP A 185 12.98 -2.24 11.14
C ASP A 185 13.89 -1.32 10.30
N ASP A 186 13.55 -1.05 9.03
CA ASP A 186 14.28 -0.11 8.16
C ASP A 186 13.99 1.37 8.53
N LEU A 187 12.92 1.62 9.30
CA LEU A 187 12.55 2.95 9.80
C LEU A 187 13.14 3.25 11.18
N HIS A 188 13.69 2.25 11.86
CA HIS A 188 14.14 2.37 13.24
C HIS A 188 15.66 2.32 13.33
N ARG A 189 16.21 3.05 14.29
CA ARG A 189 17.60 2.92 14.70
C ARG A 189 17.72 2.93 16.23
N PRO A 190 18.83 2.41 16.79
CA PRO A 190 19.09 2.55 18.22
C PRO A 190 19.05 4.01 18.65
N PHE A 191 18.45 4.29 19.81
CA PHE A 191 18.39 5.62 20.37
C PHE A 191 19.79 6.21 20.59
N SER A 192 19.97 7.50 20.26
CA SER A 192 21.21 8.24 20.44
C SER A 192 21.02 9.39 21.43
N PHE A 193 21.98 9.53 22.36
CA PHE A 193 22.02 10.68 23.26
C PHE A 193 22.56 11.95 22.60
N GLU A 194 23.37 11.81 21.55
CA GLU A 194 23.84 12.94 20.74
C GLU A 194 22.72 13.39 19.80
N LYS A 195 22.29 14.65 19.97
CA LYS A 195 21.21 15.26 19.21
C LYS A 195 21.68 16.59 18.65
N ASP A 196 21.43 16.81 17.37
CA ASP A 196 21.54 18.13 16.76
C ASP A 196 20.40 19.00 17.29
N LYS A 197 20.74 20.04 18.05
CA LYS A 197 19.76 21.02 18.49
C LYS A 197 19.40 21.90 17.29
N LYS A 198 18.19 21.75 16.79
CA LYS A 198 17.61 22.69 15.82
C LYS A 198 17.28 24.00 16.53
N GLU A 199 17.88 25.08 16.06
CA GLU A 199 17.53 26.44 16.50
C GLU A 199 16.26 26.91 15.79
N TRP A 200 15.54 27.79 16.45
CA TRP A 200 14.32 28.36 15.87
C TRP A 200 14.65 29.44 14.84
N ASP A 201 14.22 29.20 13.61
CA ASP A 201 14.32 30.17 12.54
C ASP A 201 13.02 31.00 12.44
N GLU A 202 13.03 32.17 13.09
CA GLU A 202 11.91 33.10 13.04
C GLU A 202 11.64 33.58 11.61
N ALA A 203 12.67 33.80 10.80
CA ALA A 203 12.48 34.26 9.42
C ALA A 203 11.75 33.19 8.59
N LEU A 204 12.16 31.93 8.71
CA LEU A 204 11.50 30.80 8.06
C LEU A 204 10.05 30.65 8.53
N TYR A 205 9.80 30.74 9.84
CA TYR A 205 8.45 30.69 10.41
C TYR A 205 7.52 31.76 9.82
N GLN A 206 8.00 32.99 9.64
CA GLN A 206 7.22 34.07 9.02
C GLN A 206 6.90 33.81 7.54
N THR A 207 7.63 32.93 6.86
CA THR A 207 7.33 32.50 5.47
C THR A 207 6.38 31.31 5.38
N LEU A 208 5.99 30.71 6.51
CA LEU A 208 5.06 29.59 6.50
C LEU A 208 3.67 30.07 6.07
N ASP A 209 3.20 29.50 4.98
CA ASP A 209 1.83 29.65 4.54
C ASP A 209 1.25 28.26 4.29
N PHE A 210 0.25 27.89 5.08
CA PHE A 210 -0.47 26.64 4.89
C PHE A 210 -1.58 26.76 3.86
N SER A 211 -1.99 27.98 3.47
CA SER A 211 -3.08 28.21 2.52
C SER A 211 -2.76 27.76 1.09
N ILE A 212 -1.47 27.73 0.73
CA ILE A 212 -0.97 27.25 -0.57
C ILE A 212 -1.12 25.74 -0.77
N ILE A 213 -1.29 24.97 0.31
CA ILE A 213 -1.41 23.51 0.23
C ILE A 213 -2.72 23.18 -0.53
N PRO A 214 -2.63 22.52 -1.70
CA PRO A 214 -3.79 22.27 -2.55
C PRO A 214 -4.59 21.05 -2.05
N ASP A 215 -5.89 21.00 -2.38
CA ASP A 215 -6.66 19.77 -2.23
C ASP A 215 -6.13 18.69 -3.19
N CYS A 216 -5.52 17.65 -2.64
CA CYS A 216 -4.88 16.58 -3.40
C CYS A 216 -5.78 15.36 -3.60
N ARG A 217 -7.05 15.39 -3.16
CA ARG A 217 -7.91 14.20 -3.20
C ARG A 217 -8.03 13.65 -4.60
N ASP A 218 -8.40 14.48 -5.56
CA ASP A 218 -8.74 14.02 -6.90
C ASP A 218 -7.47 13.61 -7.66
N SER A 219 -6.35 14.32 -7.49
CA SER A 219 -5.06 13.97 -8.09
C SER A 219 -4.51 12.63 -7.57
N LEU A 220 -4.54 12.41 -6.26
CA LEU A 220 -4.11 11.16 -5.63
C LEU A 220 -5.01 9.98 -5.98
N LEU A 221 -6.32 10.18 -6.01
CA LEU A 221 -7.25 9.10 -6.33
C LEU A 221 -7.19 8.74 -7.82
N THR A 222 -6.96 9.69 -8.72
CA THR A 222 -6.94 9.47 -10.18
C THR A 222 -5.88 8.46 -10.60
N ILE A 223 -4.71 8.46 -9.97
CA ILE A 223 -3.64 7.51 -10.30
C ILE A 223 -3.97 6.07 -9.86
N LEU A 224 -4.89 5.87 -8.92
CA LEU A 224 -5.26 4.55 -8.42
C LEU A 224 -6.35 3.88 -9.28
N SER A 225 -6.20 2.58 -9.47
CA SER A 225 -7.25 1.75 -10.09
C SER A 225 -8.48 1.65 -9.20
N GLU A 226 -9.67 1.60 -9.80
CA GLU A 226 -10.94 1.65 -9.07
C GLU A 226 -11.26 0.37 -8.27
N GLN A 227 -10.94 -0.79 -8.85
CA GLN A 227 -11.21 -2.11 -8.29
C GLN A 227 -9.92 -2.93 -8.21
N PRO A 228 -9.13 -2.76 -7.14
CA PRO A 228 -7.91 -3.54 -6.95
C PRO A 228 -8.20 -4.99 -6.58
N VAL A 229 -7.30 -5.90 -6.96
CA VAL A 229 -7.46 -7.36 -6.81
C VAL A 229 -7.45 -7.86 -5.37
N PHE A 230 -6.95 -7.06 -4.41
CA PHE A 230 -7.04 -7.34 -2.97
C PHE A 230 -8.43 -7.02 -2.38
N TYR A 231 -9.34 -6.42 -3.15
CA TYR A 231 -10.70 -6.08 -2.71
C TYR A 231 -11.74 -6.49 -3.76
N ASN A 232 -12.15 -7.76 -3.72
CA ASN A 232 -13.10 -8.34 -4.66
C ASN A 232 -14.58 -8.16 -4.26
N ALA A 233 -14.87 -7.31 -3.28
CA ALA A 233 -16.21 -7.04 -2.76
C ALA A 233 -16.86 -5.77 -3.34
N GLY A 234 -16.18 -5.08 -4.27
CA GLY A 234 -16.67 -3.88 -4.93
C GLY A 234 -15.54 -2.95 -5.34
N LYS A 235 -15.82 -1.64 -5.40
CA LYS A 235 -14.87 -0.59 -5.80
C LYS A 235 -14.18 0.00 -4.57
N PHE A 236 -12.94 -0.41 -4.30
CA PHE A 236 -12.20 0.04 -3.12
C PHE A 236 -11.89 1.54 -3.16
N LYS A 237 -11.57 2.09 -4.34
CA LYS A 237 -11.32 3.53 -4.53
C LYS A 237 -12.50 4.40 -4.05
N MET A 238 -13.74 3.95 -4.25
CA MET A 238 -14.93 4.67 -3.75
C MET A 238 -15.04 4.65 -2.22
N ILE A 239 -14.49 3.64 -1.55
CA ILE A 239 -14.40 3.61 -0.09
C ILE A 239 -13.36 4.64 0.36
N LEU A 240 -12.18 4.64 -0.28
CA LEU A 240 -11.11 5.58 -0.01
C LEU A 240 -11.58 7.04 -0.19
N GLU A 241 -12.25 7.35 -1.31
CA GLU A 241 -12.82 8.67 -1.60
C GLU A 241 -13.79 9.15 -0.51
N LYS A 242 -14.68 8.25 -0.06
CA LYS A 242 -15.62 8.55 1.04
C LYS A 242 -14.89 8.82 2.35
N VAL A 243 -13.85 8.04 2.66
CA VAL A 243 -13.05 8.24 3.88
C VAL A 243 -12.33 9.59 3.81
N TYR A 244 -11.64 9.90 2.71
CA TYR A 244 -10.96 11.17 2.51
C TYR A 244 -11.90 12.36 2.72
N ALA A 245 -13.04 12.36 2.02
CA ALA A 245 -14.05 13.42 2.16
C ALA A 245 -14.63 13.52 3.58
N LYS A 246 -14.84 12.39 4.25
CA LYS A 246 -15.38 12.35 5.62
C LYS A 246 -14.37 12.88 6.63
N VAL A 247 -13.14 12.36 6.62
CA VAL A 247 -12.07 12.72 7.56
C VAL A 247 -11.73 14.21 7.40
N ALA A 248 -11.52 14.70 6.17
CA ALA A 248 -11.27 16.12 5.90
C ALA A 248 -12.38 17.02 6.46
N ARG A 249 -13.65 16.61 6.28
CA ARG A 249 -14.81 17.36 6.78
C ARG A 249 -14.89 17.38 8.31
N GLU A 250 -14.65 16.24 9.00
CA GLU A 250 -14.74 16.19 10.46
C GLU A 250 -13.60 17.01 11.12
N VAL A 251 -12.37 16.92 10.62
CA VAL A 251 -11.25 17.75 11.11
C VAL A 251 -11.50 19.24 10.85
N SER A 252 -12.12 19.59 9.71
CA SER A 252 -12.53 20.98 9.43
C SER A 252 -13.55 21.48 10.46
N LYS A 253 -14.61 20.70 10.75
CA LYS A 253 -15.64 21.09 11.73
C LYS A 253 -15.08 21.28 13.13
N ASN A 254 -14.21 20.38 13.58
CA ASN A 254 -13.57 20.49 14.90
C ASN A 254 -12.66 21.71 15.01
N THR A 255 -12.18 22.23 13.87
CA THR A 255 -11.44 23.51 13.81
C THR A 255 -12.39 24.71 13.95
N PHE A 256 -13.59 24.67 13.36
CA PHE A 256 -14.56 25.78 13.41
C PHE A 256 -15.44 25.82 14.67
N SER A 257 -15.72 24.68 15.30
CA SER A 257 -16.62 24.61 16.48
C SER A 257 -16.05 25.31 17.73
N LYS A 258 -14.73 25.53 17.80
CA LYS A 258 -14.06 26.32 18.85
C LYS A 258 -13.73 27.78 18.45
N ASN A 259 -13.82 28.15 17.17
CA ASN A 259 -13.64 29.54 16.71
C ASN A 259 -14.85 30.45 17.02
N LYS A 260 -15.85 29.95 17.72
CA LYS A 260 -16.82 30.79 18.44
C LYS A 260 -16.14 31.36 19.68
N LYS A 261 -15.21 32.31 19.49
CA LYS A 261 -14.53 33.09 20.55
C LYS A 261 -14.39 32.32 21.86
N THR A 262 -13.39 31.44 21.99
CA THR A 262 -12.82 31.20 23.33
C THR A 262 -12.08 32.47 23.75
N THR A 263 -12.84 33.49 24.13
CA THR A 263 -12.38 34.66 24.91
C THR A 263 -12.07 34.30 26.36
N SER A 264 -12.21 33.02 26.72
CA SER A 264 -11.79 32.51 28.02
C SER A 264 -10.29 32.20 27.96
N PRO A 265 -9.48 32.73 28.89
CA PRO A 265 -8.10 32.29 29.06
C PRO A 265 -8.03 30.75 29.14
N PRO A 266 -6.91 30.12 28.73
CA PRO A 266 -6.66 28.73 29.10
C PRO A 266 -6.87 28.61 30.61
N ASP A 267 -7.53 27.54 31.05
CA ASP A 267 -7.68 27.29 32.48
C ASP A 267 -6.30 27.34 33.15
N GLU A 268 -6.23 27.83 34.39
CA GLU A 268 -4.99 28.13 35.10
C GLU A 268 -4.06 26.90 35.14
N ALA A 269 -4.64 25.70 35.23
CA ALA A 269 -3.94 24.43 35.14
C ALA A 269 -3.28 24.17 33.78
N LEU A 270 -3.94 24.51 32.67
CA LEU A 270 -3.40 24.36 31.32
C LEU A 270 -2.27 25.35 31.08
N ALA A 271 -2.49 26.63 31.44
CA ALA A 271 -1.46 27.67 31.31
C ALA A 271 -0.19 27.32 32.10
N LYS A 272 -0.34 26.90 33.36
CA LYS A 272 0.78 26.47 34.19
C LYS A 272 1.53 25.28 33.58
N THR A 273 0.80 24.30 33.05
CA THR A 273 1.43 23.14 32.39
C THR A 273 2.26 23.62 31.20
N MET A 274 1.69 24.44 30.32
CA MET A 274 2.37 24.92 29.11
C MET A 274 3.69 25.63 29.42
N ASP A 275 3.71 26.45 30.47
CA ASP A 275 4.90 27.20 30.88
C ASP A 275 5.98 26.31 31.54
N GLU A 276 5.62 25.13 32.06
CA GLU A 276 6.54 24.20 32.71
C GLU A 276 7.15 23.15 31.74
N VAL A 277 6.52 22.88 30.59
CA VAL A 277 6.93 21.82 29.66
C VAL A 277 8.21 22.21 28.92
N GLU A 278 9.23 21.36 28.99
CA GLU A 278 10.50 21.52 28.27
C GLU A 278 10.83 20.33 27.37
N GLU A 279 10.43 19.12 27.77
CA GLU A 279 10.66 17.89 27.02
C GLU A 279 9.33 17.16 26.79
N ILE A 280 9.21 16.54 25.61
CA ILE A 280 8.05 15.74 25.22
C ILE A 280 8.54 14.43 24.65
N GLU A 281 7.99 13.33 25.15
CA GLU A 281 8.30 11.98 24.69
C GLU A 281 7.00 11.28 24.30
N ILE A 282 6.76 11.14 22.99
CA ILE A 282 5.70 10.28 22.43
C ILE A 282 6.31 8.90 22.23
N LEU A 283 5.77 7.90 22.91
CA LEU A 283 6.25 6.54 22.84
C LEU A 283 5.23 5.66 22.12
N LEU A 284 5.68 5.05 21.03
CA LEU A 284 4.95 4.02 20.29
C LEU A 284 5.57 2.65 20.58
N ASP A 285 4.83 1.57 20.37
CA ASP A 285 5.40 0.23 20.44
C ASP A 285 6.07 -0.20 19.11
N ALA A 286 6.57 -1.43 19.06
CA ALA A 286 7.21 -2.01 17.87
C ALA A 286 6.25 -2.23 16.68
N GLU A 287 4.96 -1.99 16.85
CA GLU A 287 3.92 -2.10 15.83
C GLU A 287 3.31 -0.74 15.49
N LEU A 288 3.90 0.37 15.97
CA LEU A 288 3.42 1.74 15.82
C LEU A 288 2.10 2.02 16.54
N ASP A 289 1.75 1.25 17.58
CA ASP A 289 0.61 1.56 18.44
C ASP A 289 1.03 2.50 19.56
N TYR A 290 0.16 3.46 19.87
CA TYR A 290 0.40 4.42 20.93
C TYR A 290 0.55 3.73 22.28
N THR A 291 1.64 4.03 22.98
CA THR A 291 1.86 3.54 24.35
C THR A 291 1.59 4.64 25.37
N THR A 292 2.30 5.76 25.26
CA THR A 292 2.15 6.88 26.20
C THR A 292 2.77 8.15 25.64
N THR A 293 2.39 9.30 26.18
CA THR A 293 3.09 10.56 26.00
C THR A 293 3.42 11.15 27.35
N THR A 294 4.69 11.42 27.60
CA THR A 294 5.14 12.07 28.84
C THR A 294 5.65 13.47 28.55
N LEU A 295 5.16 14.45 29.30
CA LEU A 295 5.66 15.83 29.30
C LEU A 295 6.51 16.05 30.56
N ARG A 296 7.72 16.58 30.41
CA ARG A 296 8.66 16.80 31.52
C ARG A 296 9.11 18.25 31.57
N ASN A 297 9.44 18.73 32.77
CA ASN A 297 10.01 20.05 32.97
C ASN A 297 11.54 20.05 32.78
N ILE A 298 12.17 21.22 32.94
CA ILE A 298 13.63 21.41 32.82
C ILE A 298 14.47 20.51 33.74
N LYS A 299 13.87 19.96 34.81
CA LYS A 299 14.53 19.05 35.76
C LYS A 299 14.31 17.57 35.40
N GLY A 300 13.68 17.28 34.26
CA GLY A 300 13.27 15.94 33.84
C GLY A 300 12.13 15.35 34.65
N LYS A 301 11.44 16.13 35.49
CA LYS A 301 10.30 15.63 36.28
C LYS A 301 9.06 15.61 35.41
N SER A 302 8.36 14.47 35.39
CA SER A 302 7.06 14.33 34.72
C SER A 302 6.04 15.33 35.29
N ILE A 303 5.43 16.11 34.39
CA ILE A 303 4.37 17.09 34.66
C ILE A 303 3.02 16.44 34.34
N LEU A 304 2.91 15.88 33.13
CA LEU A 304 1.72 15.17 32.64
C LEU A 304 2.14 13.87 31.96
N ASN A 305 1.25 12.89 32.04
CA ASN A 305 1.37 11.61 31.37
C ASN A 305 0.03 11.23 30.76
N PHE A 306 0.03 10.87 29.48
CA PHE A 306 -1.16 10.49 28.74
C PHE A 306 -1.06 9.03 28.32
N ASP A 307 -1.84 8.15 28.94
CA ASP A 307 -1.87 6.72 28.62
C ASP A 307 -2.81 6.38 27.44
N LYS A 308 -3.57 7.37 26.97
CA LYS A 308 -4.43 7.25 25.78
C LYS A 308 -4.13 8.33 24.76
N GLU A 309 -4.10 7.94 23.51
CA GLU A 309 -3.84 8.84 22.38
C GLU A 309 -4.89 9.96 22.32
N GLU A 310 -6.17 9.65 22.51
CA GLU A 310 -7.25 10.62 22.38
C GLU A 310 -7.18 11.73 23.45
N GLU A 311 -6.72 11.39 24.66
CA GLU A 311 -6.54 12.36 25.75
C GLU A 311 -5.40 13.34 25.44
N PHE A 312 -4.30 12.84 24.86
CA PHE A 312 -3.18 13.67 24.42
C PHE A 312 -3.57 14.58 23.24
N ILE A 313 -4.24 14.05 22.23
CA ILE A 313 -4.71 14.85 21.09
C ILE A 313 -5.71 15.91 21.56
N HIS A 314 -6.64 15.55 22.45
CA HIS A 314 -7.58 16.50 23.02
C HIS A 314 -6.88 17.63 23.78
N TRP A 315 -5.80 17.34 24.50
CA TRP A 315 -4.97 18.35 25.16
C TRP A 315 -4.31 19.30 24.14
N LEU A 316 -3.72 18.77 23.07
CA LEU A 316 -3.16 19.60 21.98
C LEU A 316 -4.21 20.51 21.33
N GLU A 317 -5.46 20.04 21.18
CA GLU A 317 -6.57 20.84 20.65
C GLU A 317 -7.04 21.99 21.57
N GLN A 318 -6.51 22.08 22.79
CA GLN A 318 -6.79 23.19 23.71
C GLN A 318 -5.70 24.26 23.69
N LEU A 319 -4.56 24.02 23.05
CA LEU A 319 -3.45 24.96 23.02
C LEU A 319 -3.78 26.19 22.15
N PRO A 320 -3.53 27.41 22.65
CA PRO A 320 -3.76 28.65 21.91
C PRO A 320 -2.65 28.89 20.87
N ILE A 321 -3.04 29.12 19.62
CA ILE A 321 -2.10 29.38 18.52
C ILE A 321 -1.32 30.68 18.70
N GLU A 322 -1.90 31.66 19.39
CA GLU A 322 -1.29 32.97 19.65
C GLU A 322 -0.07 32.90 20.56
N LYS A 323 0.05 31.82 21.36
CA LYS A 323 1.20 31.57 22.23
C LYS A 323 2.27 30.67 21.62
N LEU A 324 2.12 30.25 20.36
CA LEU A 324 3.04 29.30 19.72
C LEU A 324 4.52 29.68 19.90
N THR A 325 4.88 30.95 19.72
CA THR A 325 6.26 31.44 19.83
C THR A 325 6.78 31.52 21.28
N GLN A 326 5.89 31.44 22.27
CA GLN A 326 6.21 31.46 23.71
C GLN A 326 6.47 30.05 24.26
N PHE A 327 6.07 29.00 23.54
CA PHE A 327 6.27 27.63 23.97
C PHE A 327 7.75 27.23 23.95
N SER A 328 8.13 26.28 24.80
CA SER A 328 9.43 25.62 24.71
C SER A 328 9.64 25.01 23.32
N PRO A 329 10.90 24.80 22.88
CA PRO A 329 11.18 24.27 21.55
C PRO A 329 10.41 22.97 21.22
N ALA A 330 10.34 22.04 22.18
CA ALA A 330 9.63 20.77 22.03
C ALA A 330 8.13 20.98 21.82
N LEU A 331 7.46 21.74 22.69
CA LEU A 331 6.03 21.99 22.60
C LEU A 331 5.66 22.81 21.36
N ARG A 332 6.49 23.80 21.01
CA ARG A 332 6.31 24.62 19.81
C ARG A 332 6.37 23.79 18.54
N GLY A 333 7.43 22.99 18.36
CA GLY A 333 7.61 22.16 17.17
C GLY A 333 6.51 21.09 17.04
N LEU A 334 6.18 20.42 18.15
CA LEU A 334 5.08 19.46 18.20
C LEU A 334 3.74 20.09 17.80
N PHE A 335 3.39 21.23 18.40
CA PHE A 335 2.11 21.88 18.13
C PHE A 335 2.05 22.43 16.70
N LEU A 336 3.14 22.99 16.17
CA LEU A 336 3.23 23.37 14.76
C LEU A 336 3.02 22.17 13.82
N THR A 337 3.63 21.02 14.15
CA THR A 337 3.46 19.77 13.40
C THR A 337 2.01 19.27 13.46
N PHE A 338 1.36 19.37 14.62
CA PHE A 338 -0.05 19.04 14.77
C PHE A 338 -0.95 19.92 13.88
N LEU A 339 -0.71 21.23 13.85
CA LEU A 339 -1.43 22.17 12.99
C LEU A 339 -1.21 21.88 11.50
N PHE A 340 0.03 21.59 11.12
CA PHE A 340 0.39 21.15 9.77
C PHE A 340 -0.37 19.87 9.39
N SER A 341 -0.33 18.83 10.22
CA SER A 341 -1.03 17.57 9.98
C SER A 341 -2.55 17.75 9.85
N LYS A 342 -3.15 18.65 10.65
CA LYS A 342 -4.57 19.02 10.47
C LYS A 342 -4.83 19.61 9.09
N LYS A 343 -3.98 20.54 8.64
CA LYS A 343 -4.13 21.12 7.30
C LYS A 343 -3.97 20.08 6.21
N ILE A 344 -2.98 19.18 6.32
CA ILE A 344 -2.78 18.07 5.40
C ILE A 344 -4.03 17.20 5.27
N ILE A 345 -4.67 16.84 6.40
CA ILE A 345 -5.95 16.10 6.38
C ILE A 345 -7.06 16.91 5.71
N GLN A 346 -7.20 18.20 6.03
CA GLN A 346 -8.23 19.06 5.46
C GLN A 346 -8.11 19.17 3.94
N GLN A 347 -6.89 19.15 3.42
CA GLN A 347 -6.59 19.20 1.99
C GLN A 347 -6.42 17.83 1.35
N SER A 348 -6.76 16.74 2.05
CA SER A 348 -6.60 15.39 1.50
C SER A 348 -5.17 15.09 0.99
N ALA A 349 -4.17 15.80 1.51
CA ALA A 349 -2.79 15.83 1.02
C ALA A 349 -1.92 14.76 1.67
N TYR A 350 -2.44 13.53 1.75
CA TYR A 350 -1.80 12.39 2.39
C TYR A 350 -2.12 11.11 1.64
N HIS A 351 -1.28 10.08 1.78
CA HIS A 351 -1.51 8.76 1.20
C HIS A 351 -1.03 7.63 2.13
N ALA A 352 -1.46 6.41 1.83
CA ALA A 352 -1.10 5.22 2.59
C ALA A 352 0.30 4.71 2.18
N GLN A 353 1.01 4.16 3.16
CA GLN A 353 2.21 3.35 2.98
C GLN A 353 2.02 2.02 3.71
N LEU A 354 2.26 0.91 3.02
CA LEU A 354 2.22 -0.42 3.61
C LEU A 354 3.58 -0.73 4.25
N LEU A 355 3.56 -1.20 5.49
CA LEU A 355 4.73 -1.63 6.24
C LEU A 355 4.63 -3.09 6.62
N ARG A 356 5.76 -3.80 6.58
CA ARG A 356 5.92 -5.10 7.19
C ARG A 356 6.43 -4.92 8.62
N VAL A 357 5.58 -5.25 9.60
CA VAL A 357 5.89 -5.12 11.04
C VAL A 357 6.34 -6.44 11.67
N GLY A 358 6.36 -7.53 10.89
CA GLY A 358 6.84 -8.83 11.30
C GLY A 358 6.58 -9.90 10.25
N ALA A 359 6.84 -11.16 10.58
CA ALA A 359 6.65 -12.28 9.65
C ALA A 359 5.17 -12.41 9.22
N LYS A 360 4.87 -12.07 7.96
CA LYS A 360 3.52 -12.04 7.38
C LYS A 360 2.53 -11.11 8.12
N ARG A 361 3.04 -10.12 8.84
CA ARG A 361 2.26 -9.13 9.58
C ARG A 361 2.48 -7.76 8.96
N PHE A 362 1.40 -7.05 8.70
CA PHE A 362 1.42 -5.80 7.96
C PHE A 362 0.55 -4.75 8.63
N LYS A 363 0.96 -3.49 8.49
CA LYS A 363 0.23 -2.32 8.96
C LYS A 363 0.29 -1.23 7.89
N VAL A 364 -0.76 -0.42 7.78
CA VAL A 364 -0.71 0.81 6.98
C VAL A 364 -0.43 1.98 7.92
N ARG A 365 0.48 2.85 7.50
CA ARG A 365 0.61 4.20 8.05
C ARG A 365 0.23 5.23 6.98
N TRP A 366 -0.32 6.35 7.42
CA TRP A 366 -0.65 7.49 6.56
C TRP A 366 0.48 8.51 6.61
N ILE A 367 0.93 8.98 5.46
CA ILE A 367 2.05 9.92 5.31
C ILE A 367 1.66 11.12 4.45
N ALA A 368 2.35 12.24 4.63
CA ALA A 368 2.13 13.45 3.82
C ALA A 368 2.43 13.16 2.34
N ALA A 369 1.62 13.71 1.44
CA ALA A 369 1.75 13.53 0.00
C ALA A 369 2.86 14.42 -0.60
N ASN A 370 4.12 14.15 -0.21
CA ASN A 370 5.30 14.91 -0.64
C ASN A 370 5.63 14.75 -2.13
N LEU A 371 4.87 13.94 -2.88
CA LEU A 371 4.87 13.97 -4.35
C LEU A 371 4.32 15.28 -4.93
N ASN A 372 3.57 16.06 -4.15
CA ASN A 372 3.18 17.42 -4.50
C ASN A 372 4.19 18.42 -3.94
N GLU A 373 4.70 19.32 -4.78
CA GLU A 373 5.77 20.24 -4.41
C GLU A 373 5.37 21.22 -3.31
N GLU A 374 4.13 21.72 -3.29
CA GLU A 374 3.68 22.66 -2.26
C GLU A 374 3.50 21.97 -0.90
N VAL A 375 3.02 20.72 -0.91
CA VAL A 375 2.97 19.87 0.28
C VAL A 375 4.38 19.63 0.80
N LYS A 376 5.32 19.27 -0.07
CA LYS A 376 6.72 19.01 0.28
C LYS A 376 7.42 20.26 0.82
N ASN A 377 7.23 21.41 0.17
CA ASN A 377 7.80 22.68 0.62
C ASN A 377 7.31 23.05 2.03
N ALA A 378 6.01 22.95 2.28
CA ALA A 378 5.45 23.16 3.62
C ALA A 378 5.99 22.12 4.63
N PHE A 379 6.10 20.84 4.23
CA PHE A 379 6.67 19.77 5.05
C PHE A 379 8.12 20.09 5.45
N ASP A 380 8.98 20.45 4.51
CA ASP A 380 10.41 20.73 4.73
C ASP A 380 10.62 21.97 5.63
N LYS A 381 9.79 23.01 5.45
CA LYS A 381 9.82 24.19 6.32
C LYS A 381 9.43 23.84 7.77
N VAL A 382 8.36 23.07 7.97
CA VAL A 382 7.93 22.66 9.33
C VAL A 382 8.95 21.69 9.93
N HIS A 383 9.52 20.78 9.14
CA HIS A 383 10.59 19.88 9.57
C HIS A 383 11.79 20.64 10.12
N THR A 384 12.20 21.73 9.46
CA THR A 384 13.32 22.57 9.90
C THR A 384 13.04 23.24 11.25
N LEU A 385 11.78 23.59 11.52
CA LEU A 385 11.33 24.26 12.74
C LEU A 385 10.97 23.30 13.89
N THR A 386 11.01 21.99 13.65
CA THR A 386 10.56 20.96 14.59
C THR A 386 11.76 20.19 15.17
N PRO A 387 11.89 20.09 16.51
CA PRO A 387 12.92 19.25 17.13
C PRO A 387 12.79 17.78 16.74
N ASP A 388 13.93 17.10 16.68
CA ASP A 388 14.02 15.72 16.20
C ASP A 388 13.64 14.67 17.25
N ASP A 389 13.48 15.07 18.51
CA ASP A 389 13.44 14.20 19.67
C ASP A 389 12.08 14.16 20.37
N LEU A 390 11.02 14.07 19.57
CA LEU A 390 9.64 14.07 20.04
C LEU A 390 8.98 12.68 20.03
N ILE A 391 9.44 11.76 19.17
CA ILE A 391 8.80 10.46 18.95
C ILE A 391 9.82 9.32 19.01
N PHE A 392 9.45 8.24 19.72
CA PHE A 392 10.30 7.10 20.01
C PHE A 392 9.51 5.80 19.93
N TYR A 393 10.23 4.68 19.79
CA TYR A 393 9.65 3.34 19.74
C TYR A 393 10.18 2.47 20.87
N LYS A 394 9.31 1.69 21.48
CA LYS A 394 9.65 0.69 22.49
C LYS A 394 9.58 -0.72 21.90
N LYS A 395 10.72 -1.42 21.90
CA LYS A 395 10.80 -2.84 21.49
C LYS A 395 11.37 -3.65 22.65
N GLY A 396 10.49 -4.23 23.46
CA GLY A 396 10.89 -4.90 24.69
C GLY A 396 11.45 -3.91 25.71
N SER A 397 12.72 -4.09 26.10
CA SER A 397 13.46 -3.15 26.96
C SER A 397 14.14 -2.01 26.19
N ASP A 398 14.26 -2.15 24.87
CA ASP A 398 15.03 -1.22 24.06
C ASP A 398 14.18 -0.03 23.62
N ILE A 399 14.80 1.15 23.64
CA ILE A 399 14.25 2.36 23.05
C ILE A 399 14.96 2.60 21.72
N LEU A 400 14.15 2.78 20.69
CA LEU A 400 14.57 3.10 19.34
C LEU A 400 14.02 4.48 18.97
N GLU A 401 14.62 5.07 17.95
CA GLU A 401 14.16 6.32 17.36
C GLU A 401 14.05 6.17 15.84
N PRO A 402 13.31 7.05 15.16
CA PRO A 402 13.23 6.98 13.70
C PRO A 402 14.59 7.26 13.06
N VAL A 403 14.85 6.65 11.90
CA VAL A 403 15.99 7.01 11.05
C VAL A 403 15.89 8.48 10.62
N PRO A 404 17.01 9.19 10.40
CA PRO A 404 17.01 10.63 10.08
C PRO A 404 16.06 11.04 8.95
N GLN A 405 15.95 10.21 7.92
CA GLN A 405 15.08 10.47 6.77
C GLN A 405 13.58 10.35 7.11
N ASP A 406 13.22 9.61 8.17
CA ASP A 406 11.84 9.36 8.56
C ASP A 406 11.41 10.12 9.82
N ARG A 407 12.32 10.75 10.58
CA ARG A 407 12.00 11.40 11.88
C ARG A 407 10.77 12.29 11.86
N PHE A 408 10.75 13.25 10.94
CA PHE A 408 9.60 14.15 10.84
C PHE A 408 8.39 13.48 10.20
N MET A 409 8.61 12.58 9.23
CA MET A 409 7.52 11.81 8.63
C MET A 409 6.81 10.91 9.64
N ALA A 410 7.54 10.30 10.59
CA ALA A 410 7.00 9.51 11.68
C ALA A 410 6.09 10.34 12.59
N LEU A 411 6.51 11.55 12.95
CA LEU A 411 5.71 12.46 13.78
C LEU A 411 4.45 12.95 13.04
N VAL A 412 4.57 13.32 11.76
CA VAL A 412 3.42 13.66 10.92
C VAL A 412 2.49 12.46 10.80
N SER A 413 3.03 11.28 10.53
CA SER A 413 2.28 10.04 10.37
C SER A 413 1.50 9.65 11.62
N PHE A 414 2.08 9.84 12.81
CA PHE A 414 1.38 9.65 14.08
C PHE A 414 0.06 10.43 14.11
N PHE A 415 0.08 11.73 13.80
CA PHE A 415 -1.14 12.54 13.75
C PHE A 415 -2.09 12.15 12.62
N LEU A 416 -1.57 11.87 11.42
CA LEU A 416 -2.40 11.46 10.28
C LEU A 416 -3.14 10.14 10.56
N ASN A 417 -2.46 9.16 11.17
CA ASN A 417 -3.05 7.89 11.60
C ASN A 417 -4.20 8.13 12.58
N HIS A 418 -3.97 8.95 13.62
CA HIS A 418 -5.01 9.31 14.59
C HIS A 418 -6.27 9.86 13.90
N PHE A 419 -6.11 10.84 13.01
CA PHE A 419 -7.24 11.47 12.33
C PHE A 419 -8.00 10.51 11.41
N VAL A 420 -7.30 9.67 10.64
CA VAL A 420 -7.96 8.70 9.78
C VAL A 420 -8.71 7.66 10.61
N HIS A 421 -8.06 7.07 11.62
CA HIS A 421 -8.65 6.03 12.46
C HIS A 421 -9.82 6.53 13.31
N THR A 422 -9.79 7.80 13.71
CA THR A 422 -10.87 8.38 14.52
C THR A 422 -12.06 8.80 13.65
N TYR A 423 -11.82 9.34 12.44
CA TYR A 423 -12.86 10.03 11.67
C TYR A 423 -13.34 9.31 10.40
N HIS A 424 -12.79 8.15 10.03
CA HIS A 424 -13.23 7.42 8.81
C HIS A 424 -14.72 7.02 8.84
N ASN A 425 -15.26 6.69 10.02
CA ASN A 425 -16.67 6.37 10.28
C ASN A 425 -17.27 5.35 9.29
N LEU A 426 -16.48 4.34 8.91
CA LEU A 426 -16.95 3.22 8.09
C LEU A 426 -17.87 2.31 8.92
N ASN A 427 -18.81 1.64 8.26
CA ASN A 427 -19.68 0.69 8.94
C ASN A 427 -18.94 -0.62 9.27
N TYR A 428 -19.41 -1.31 10.32
CA TYR A 428 -18.81 -2.57 10.79
C TYR A 428 -18.74 -3.66 9.69
N ASN A 429 -19.71 -3.67 8.78
CA ASN A 429 -19.75 -4.63 7.68
C ASN A 429 -18.57 -4.47 6.71
N LEU A 430 -18.09 -3.24 6.48
CA LEU A 430 -16.91 -2.96 5.67
C LEU A 430 -15.63 -3.29 6.42
N THR A 431 -15.54 -2.90 7.69
CA THR A 431 -14.32 -3.10 8.50
C THR A 431 -14.03 -4.56 8.83
N ASN A 432 -15.01 -5.47 8.72
CA ASN A 432 -14.75 -6.92 8.80
C ASN A 432 -13.89 -7.48 7.65
N HIS A 433 -13.71 -6.73 6.56
CA HIS A 433 -12.79 -7.14 5.51
C HIS A 433 -11.36 -6.74 5.90
N SER A 434 -10.44 -7.71 5.95
CA SER A 434 -9.05 -7.50 6.39
C SER A 434 -8.33 -6.35 5.68
N ALA A 435 -8.49 -6.20 4.35
CA ALA A 435 -7.91 -5.06 3.64
C ALA A 435 -8.51 -3.70 4.04
N VAL A 436 -9.80 -3.64 4.42
CA VAL A 436 -10.42 -2.39 4.91
C VAL A 436 -9.95 -2.11 6.34
N ASN A 437 -9.89 -3.15 7.17
CA ASN A 437 -9.39 -3.08 8.55
C ASN A 437 -7.96 -2.54 8.58
N LEU A 438 -7.08 -3.12 7.75
CA LEU A 438 -5.68 -2.71 7.59
C LEU A 438 -5.52 -1.21 7.31
N PHE A 439 -6.34 -0.63 6.43
CA PHE A 439 -6.20 0.76 6.01
C PHE A 439 -6.74 1.76 7.02
N PHE A 440 -7.83 1.44 7.72
CA PHE A 440 -8.63 2.46 8.41
C PHE A 440 -8.81 2.25 9.92
N ASN A 441 -8.48 1.07 10.46
CA ASN A 441 -8.70 0.78 11.88
C ASN A 441 -7.39 0.70 12.68
N GLY A 442 -6.23 0.98 12.07
CA GLY A 442 -4.92 0.93 12.73
C GLY A 442 -4.47 -0.46 13.17
N SER A 443 -5.17 -1.52 12.76
CA SER A 443 -4.88 -2.89 13.17
C SER A 443 -3.74 -3.51 12.35
N VAL A 444 -2.88 -4.28 13.03
CA VAL A 444 -1.96 -5.19 12.35
C VAL A 444 -2.72 -6.38 11.79
N GLU A 445 -2.63 -6.59 10.48
CA GLU A 445 -3.24 -7.72 9.79
C GLU A 445 -2.22 -8.79 9.46
N ARG A 446 -2.70 -10.05 9.48
CA ARG A 446 -1.92 -11.21 9.07
C ARG A 446 -2.60 -11.91 7.91
N PHE A 447 -1.85 -12.05 6.81
CA PHE A 447 -2.34 -12.63 5.57
C PHE A 447 -1.69 -13.99 5.33
N VAL A 448 -2.37 -15.06 5.72
CA VAL A 448 -1.88 -16.45 5.63
C VAL A 448 -2.83 -17.42 4.97
N ASP A 449 -4.10 -17.05 4.83
CA ASP A 449 -5.10 -17.91 4.22
C ASP A 449 -4.91 -17.94 2.72
N PHE A 450 -5.36 -19.04 2.10
CA PHE A 450 -5.29 -19.20 0.65
C PHE A 450 -5.86 -17.98 -0.08
N GLU A 451 -6.98 -17.42 0.38
CA GLU A 451 -7.65 -16.27 -0.25
C GLU A 451 -7.01 -14.90 0.00
N ASN A 452 -6.06 -14.78 0.94
CA ASN A 452 -5.57 -13.45 1.35
C ASN A 452 -4.04 -13.33 1.37
N LYS A 453 -3.30 -14.43 1.26
CA LYS A 453 -1.82 -14.46 1.24
C LYS A 453 -1.18 -13.50 0.21
N GLU A 454 -1.86 -13.23 -0.92
CA GLU A 454 -1.38 -12.32 -1.96
C GLU A 454 -1.76 -10.85 -1.75
N TYR A 455 -2.57 -10.53 -0.73
CA TYR A 455 -3.03 -9.16 -0.47
C TYR A 455 -1.88 -8.18 -0.26
N PRO A 456 -0.83 -8.45 0.54
CA PRO A 456 0.25 -7.49 0.76
C PRO A 456 0.94 -7.06 -0.53
N GLY A 457 1.28 -8.02 -1.40
CA GLY A 457 1.92 -7.73 -2.69
C GLY A 457 1.00 -6.94 -3.61
N ALA A 458 -0.28 -7.30 -3.68
CA ALA A 458 -1.26 -6.57 -4.47
C ALA A 458 -1.51 -5.14 -3.95
N ILE A 459 -1.54 -4.95 -2.63
CA ILE A 459 -1.67 -3.63 -1.99
C ILE A 459 -0.42 -2.79 -2.28
N GLN A 460 0.78 -3.35 -2.13
CA GLN A 460 2.03 -2.64 -2.40
C GLN A 460 2.11 -2.18 -3.86
N LEU A 461 1.82 -3.06 -4.82
CA LEU A 461 1.79 -2.68 -6.24
C LEU A 461 0.73 -1.62 -6.53
N TRP A 462 -0.38 -1.63 -5.80
CA TRP A 462 -1.41 -0.61 -5.93
C TRP A 462 -0.90 0.76 -5.42
N LEU A 463 -0.24 0.77 -4.25
CA LEU A 463 0.31 1.97 -3.59
C LEU A 463 1.61 2.49 -4.22
N ASN A 464 2.41 1.67 -4.90
CA ASN A 464 3.68 2.06 -5.55
C ASN A 464 3.54 3.28 -6.48
N ARG A 465 2.33 3.55 -6.98
CA ARG A 465 2.02 4.71 -7.81
C ARG A 465 2.26 6.05 -7.10
N PHE A 466 2.19 6.08 -5.77
CA PHE A 466 2.51 7.28 -4.96
C PHE A 466 4.01 7.54 -4.84
N PHE A 467 4.84 6.50 -5.01
CA PHE A 467 6.27 6.54 -4.75
C PHE A 467 7.11 6.64 -6.03
N ILE A 468 6.49 6.91 -7.18
CA ILE A 468 7.19 7.02 -8.48
C ILE A 468 8.22 8.16 -8.43
N SER A 469 7.89 9.28 -7.79
CA SER A 469 8.79 10.43 -7.66
C SER A 469 9.92 10.23 -6.67
N GLU A 470 9.89 9.18 -5.85
CA GLU A 470 10.93 8.85 -4.86
C GLU A 470 11.95 7.84 -5.40
N LYS A 471 11.70 7.28 -6.59
CA LYS A 471 12.67 6.41 -7.26
C LYS A 471 13.90 7.19 -7.70
N GLU A 472 15.02 6.48 -7.83
CA GLU A 472 16.26 7.02 -8.39
C GLU A 472 16.07 7.47 -9.84
N PHE A 473 15.39 6.65 -10.65
CA PHE A 473 15.04 6.97 -12.04
C PHE A 473 13.57 7.35 -12.14
N VAL A 474 13.30 8.61 -12.50
CA VAL A 474 11.94 9.18 -12.55
C VAL A 474 11.57 9.53 -13.99
N PRO A 475 10.44 9.01 -14.53
CA PRO A 475 9.97 9.40 -15.85
C PRO A 475 9.46 10.84 -15.83
N VAL A 476 9.87 11.62 -16.83
CA VAL A 476 9.49 13.03 -17.02
C VAL A 476 8.96 13.24 -18.43
N LEU A 477 8.07 14.22 -18.59
CA LEU A 477 7.64 14.71 -19.89
C LEU A 477 8.53 15.90 -20.27
N MET A 478 9.22 15.79 -21.39
CA MET A 478 10.02 16.86 -21.97
C MET A 478 9.24 17.51 -23.10
N VAL A 479 9.12 18.83 -23.08
CA VAL A 479 8.44 19.60 -24.12
C VAL A 479 9.47 20.50 -24.77
N ASP A 480 9.80 20.20 -26.03
CA ASP A 480 10.77 20.94 -26.83
C ASP A 480 10.03 21.79 -27.86
N ASP A 481 10.19 23.11 -27.78
CA ASP A 481 9.75 24.03 -28.83
C ASP A 481 10.55 23.75 -30.12
N GLN A 482 9.84 23.57 -31.23
CA GLN A 482 10.48 23.34 -32.53
C GLN A 482 10.80 24.68 -33.21
N GLU A 483 11.74 24.66 -34.17
CA GLU A 483 12.10 25.85 -34.95
C GLU A 483 10.91 26.45 -35.73
N GLU A 484 9.88 25.64 -36.02
CA GLU A 484 8.64 26.07 -36.66
C GLU A 484 7.66 26.67 -35.65
N GLU A 485 7.22 27.90 -35.93
CA GLU A 485 6.37 28.69 -35.05
C GLU A 485 5.04 27.97 -34.76
N GLY A 486 4.79 27.64 -33.50
CA GLY A 486 3.57 26.96 -33.04
C GLY A 486 3.64 25.43 -32.99
N MET A 487 4.79 24.82 -33.27
CA MET A 487 5.01 23.37 -33.14
C MET A 487 5.85 23.07 -31.89
N PHE A 488 5.39 22.12 -31.07
CA PHE A 488 6.14 21.58 -29.94
C PHE A 488 6.21 20.06 -30.04
N GLN A 489 7.31 19.49 -29.59
CA GLN A 489 7.48 18.04 -29.49
C GLN A 489 7.38 17.65 -28.02
N VAL A 490 6.53 16.66 -27.74
CA VAL A 490 6.46 16.05 -26.42
C VAL A 490 7.19 14.71 -26.47
N LYS A 491 8.17 14.54 -25.60
CA LYS A 491 8.95 13.31 -25.44
C LYS A 491 8.82 12.81 -24.00
N ILE A 492 9.04 11.51 -23.83
CA ILE A 492 9.20 10.90 -22.51
C ILE A 492 10.70 10.72 -22.29
N ALA A 493 11.20 11.22 -21.17
CA ALA A 493 12.57 11.05 -20.74
C ALA A 493 12.61 10.50 -19.32
N VAL A 494 13.80 10.15 -18.84
CA VAL A 494 14.06 9.64 -17.49
C VAL A 494 15.12 10.51 -16.84
N GLU A 495 14.78 11.08 -15.69
CA GLU A 495 15.68 11.83 -14.83
C GLU A 495 16.37 10.87 -13.85
N ASP A 496 17.70 10.99 -13.72
CA ASP A 496 18.49 10.29 -12.70
C ASP A 496 18.66 11.23 -11.49
N LYS A 497 17.92 10.97 -10.41
CA LYS A 497 17.96 11.78 -9.19
C LYS A 497 19.28 11.72 -8.44
N SER A 498 20.14 10.75 -8.71
CA SER A 498 21.52 10.73 -8.19
C SER A 498 22.40 11.79 -8.86
N LYS A 499 22.00 12.30 -10.03
CA LYS A 499 22.74 13.28 -10.86
C LYS A 499 21.83 14.44 -11.30
N PRO A 500 21.41 15.32 -10.37
CA PRO A 500 20.42 16.38 -10.65
C PRO A 500 20.87 17.45 -11.65
N LEU A 501 22.16 17.50 -12.00
CA LEU A 501 22.71 18.43 -13.00
C LEU A 501 22.74 17.83 -14.42
N GLN A 502 22.41 16.54 -14.56
CA GLN A 502 22.40 15.88 -15.85
C GLN A 502 21.02 16.01 -16.51
N ALA A 503 21.00 16.34 -17.80
CA ALA A 503 19.76 16.39 -18.56
C ALA A 503 19.05 15.02 -18.56
N PRO A 504 17.70 15.00 -18.52
CA PRO A 504 16.94 13.76 -18.66
C PRO A 504 17.33 12.99 -19.93
N ILE A 505 17.37 11.67 -19.82
CA ILE A 505 17.72 10.77 -20.92
C ILE A 505 16.43 10.38 -21.63
N GLU A 506 16.33 10.61 -22.94
CA GLU A 506 15.15 10.20 -23.72
C GLU A 506 14.90 8.68 -23.59
N LEU A 507 13.62 8.29 -23.47
CA LEU A 507 13.24 6.92 -23.14
C LEU A 507 13.67 5.92 -24.22
N ASP A 508 13.61 6.29 -25.49
CA ASP A 508 14.09 5.49 -26.62
C ASP A 508 15.60 5.22 -26.52
N HIS A 509 16.40 6.25 -26.24
CA HIS A 509 17.83 6.13 -26.01
C HIS A 509 18.14 5.22 -24.81
N LEU A 510 17.35 5.32 -23.74
CA LEU A 510 17.48 4.45 -22.56
C LEU A 510 17.20 2.98 -22.89
N LEU A 511 16.20 2.72 -23.74
CA LEU A 511 15.79 1.38 -24.15
C LEU A 511 16.70 0.75 -25.21
N GLU A 512 17.42 1.55 -26.01
CA GLU A 512 18.32 1.06 -27.06
C GLU A 512 19.77 0.91 -26.59
N ASP A 513 20.30 1.85 -25.81
CA ASP A 513 21.73 1.88 -25.46
C ASP A 513 22.10 0.85 -24.37
N ASN A 514 22.97 -0.10 -24.71
CA ASN A 514 23.43 -1.19 -23.84
C ASN A 514 24.05 -0.70 -22.52
N LYS A 515 24.54 0.55 -22.44
CA LYS A 515 25.08 1.09 -21.18
C LYS A 515 24.03 1.18 -20.07
N PHE A 516 22.74 1.21 -20.43
CA PHE A 516 21.62 1.28 -19.50
C PHE A 516 20.98 -0.09 -19.22
N SER A 517 21.53 -1.19 -19.73
CA SER A 517 20.91 -2.52 -19.60
C SER A 517 20.66 -2.93 -18.15
N SER A 518 21.49 -2.48 -17.21
CA SER A 518 21.35 -2.76 -15.77
C SER A 518 20.22 -1.98 -15.09
N VAL A 519 19.84 -0.81 -15.62
CA VAL A 519 18.86 0.10 -14.99
C VAL A 519 17.50 0.11 -15.67
N ARG A 520 17.35 -0.53 -16.85
CA ARG A 520 16.07 -0.62 -17.60
C ARG A 520 14.92 -1.28 -16.84
N LEU A 521 15.20 -1.97 -15.74
CA LEU A 521 14.23 -2.76 -14.97
C LEU A 521 14.10 -2.32 -13.50
N GLU A 522 14.80 -1.26 -13.07
CA GLU A 522 14.78 -0.72 -11.69
C GLU A 522 13.61 0.25 -11.41
#